data_AF-A0A4U0XX79-F1
#
_entry.id   AF-A0A4U0XX79-F1
#
_cell.length_a   1.000
_cell.length_b   1.000
_cell.length_c   1.000
_cell.angle_alpha   90.00
_cell.angle_beta   90.00
_cell.angle_gamma   90.00
#
_symmetry.space_group_name_H-M   'P 1'
#
loop_
_entity.id
_entity.type
_entity.pdbx_description
1 polymer ?
#
loop_
_entity_poly.entity_id
_entity_poly.type
_entity_poly.pdbx_seq_one_letter_code
_entity_poly.pdbx_strand_id
1 'polypeptide(L)'
;MEHDSRLTDDGEAERSTIEQDESKHLAEKLAMLEQQLEAADTRLRQTAERKATLEEEKRSSAAADAEARRKVEQQVSAHEGTIAELRQQLGVVSKRQEHSKGGPAAEDLAALQRENRLMTSAWYELSSRLQHNGVSLGRRRHEPKSWIGRQRALVGPSTGLDIEFKTSDDVTLRGWLYTPVNAEGKKLPCLVMAHGLTCLKEMDLELFAEYFIARLPMACLIYDNRCFGASDGQPRAEVNPFLQRSDYSDAITFAQLSPEINPDKIGMWGTSYSGGHVLWVGSVDRRVKAVLSQGPLVSGWENTTRSVRPDFVHHFLKMFQDDRHARAQGHEPTRIPAVVPDPMQPAAMPSPDNYHFFTAWEKKSDWKNEITLKGVELVRSYDPAVNIHRISPTPLLMTGADNDVLTPTDLALAVYGQALEPKQLHIVPGGHFDVYDGPNLEKNAGCQAEFLKRTLCA
;
A
#
# COMPACT_ATOMS: atom_id res chain seq x y z
N MET A 1 16.88 39.99 69.75
CA MET A 1 18.02 39.78 68.83
C MET A 1 17.45 39.75 67.42
N GLU A 2 17.14 40.95 66.90
CA GLU A 2 17.14 41.21 65.46
C GLU A 2 18.59 41.50 65.09
N HIS A 3 19.14 40.73 64.15
CA HIS A 3 20.28 41.01 63.26
C HIS A 3 20.93 39.68 62.90
N ASP A 4 20.49 39.04 61.82
CA ASP A 4 21.37 38.54 60.75
C ASP A 4 20.53 37.86 59.64
N SER A 5 20.01 38.63 58.68
CA SER A 5 19.39 38.04 57.48
C SER A 5 19.49 38.91 56.22
N ARG A 6 20.32 39.97 56.24
CA ARG A 6 20.48 40.88 55.09
C ARG A 6 21.77 40.66 54.30
N LEU A 7 22.52 39.59 54.57
CA LEU A 7 23.78 39.29 53.86
C LEU A 7 23.71 38.06 52.95
N THR A 8 22.57 37.37 52.87
CA THR A 8 22.34 36.24 51.95
C THR A 8 21.57 36.63 50.70
N ASP A 9 20.78 37.71 50.75
CA ASP A 9 19.86 38.11 49.68
C ASP A 9 20.58 38.75 48.47
N ASP A 10 21.61 39.56 48.72
CA ASP A 10 22.38 40.20 47.64
C ASP A 10 23.20 39.19 46.81
N GLY A 11 23.70 38.12 47.45
CA GLY A 11 24.45 37.05 46.77
C GLY A 11 23.58 36.07 45.98
N GLU A 12 22.32 35.87 46.39
CA GLU A 12 21.33 35.09 45.64
C GLU A 12 20.76 35.89 44.47
N ALA A 13 20.55 37.20 44.64
CA ALA A 13 20.15 38.09 43.56
C ALA A 13 21.22 38.21 42.47
N GLU A 14 22.50 38.38 42.81
CA GLU A 14 23.59 38.40 41.83
C GLU A 14 23.71 37.05 41.08
N ARG A 15 23.61 35.90 41.77
CA ARG A 15 23.64 34.59 41.12
C ARG A 15 22.45 34.34 40.19
N SER A 16 21.24 34.73 40.61
CA SER A 16 20.04 34.65 39.78
C SER A 16 20.16 35.49 38.51
N THR A 17 20.78 36.66 38.62
CA THR A 17 20.94 37.57 37.46
C THR A 17 21.96 37.01 36.48
N ILE A 18 23.07 36.44 36.97
CA ILE A 18 24.10 35.79 36.15
C ILE A 18 23.55 34.53 35.44
N GLU A 19 22.77 33.69 36.13
CA GLU A 19 22.16 32.49 35.54
C GLU A 19 21.11 32.83 34.45
N GLN A 20 20.36 33.92 34.64
CA GLN A 20 19.41 34.42 33.63
C GLN A 20 20.12 34.98 32.39
N ASP A 21 21.21 35.71 32.56
CA ASP A 21 22.01 36.24 31.44
C ASP A 21 22.72 35.10 30.67
N GLU A 22 23.23 34.08 31.37
CA GLU A 22 23.81 32.90 30.72
C GLU A 22 22.75 32.09 29.94
N SER A 23 21.55 31.90 30.51
CA SER A 23 20.45 31.21 29.83
C SER A 23 19.98 31.97 28.58
N LYS A 24 19.97 33.31 28.62
CA LYS A 24 19.63 34.15 27.48
C LYS A 24 20.71 34.08 26.39
N HIS A 25 21.98 34.15 26.79
CA HIS A 25 23.11 34.02 25.88
C HIS A 25 23.15 32.66 25.17
N LEU A 26 22.82 31.57 25.88
CA LEU A 26 22.73 30.22 25.29
C LEU A 26 21.57 30.10 24.30
N ALA A 27 20.42 30.73 24.57
CA ALA A 27 19.28 30.75 23.66
C ALA A 27 19.58 31.51 22.36
N GLU A 28 20.23 32.67 22.45
CA GLU A 28 20.67 33.45 21.28
C GLU A 28 21.71 32.67 20.45
N LYS A 29 22.63 31.96 21.11
CA LYS A 29 23.62 31.12 20.45
C LYS A 29 23.00 29.90 19.74
N LEU A 30 21.95 29.31 20.31
CA LEU A 30 21.19 28.23 19.66
C LEU A 30 20.50 28.73 18.40
N ALA A 31 19.77 29.84 18.49
CA ALA A 31 19.10 30.43 17.32
C ALA A 31 20.08 30.75 16.19
N MET A 32 21.27 31.27 16.52
CA MET A 32 22.32 31.53 15.53
C MET A 32 22.86 30.25 14.88
N LEU A 33 23.07 29.18 15.66
CA LEU A 33 23.54 27.89 15.14
C LEU A 33 22.49 27.20 14.27
N GLU A 34 21.20 27.30 14.62
CA GLU A 34 20.09 26.78 13.79
C GLU A 34 20.02 27.52 12.45
N GLN A 35 20.17 28.84 12.46
CA GLN A 35 20.20 29.65 11.25
C GLN A 35 21.42 29.30 10.36
N GLN A 36 22.58 29.05 10.97
CA GLN A 36 23.78 28.62 10.25
C GLN A 36 23.62 27.22 9.65
N LEU A 37 22.97 26.30 10.36
CA LEU A 37 22.67 24.95 9.88
C LEU A 37 21.71 24.99 8.68
N GLU A 38 20.65 25.80 8.76
CA GLU A 38 19.70 25.97 7.65
C GLU A 38 20.36 26.58 6.40
N ALA A 39 21.24 27.56 6.59
CA ALA A 39 22.02 28.14 5.50
C ALA A 39 23.00 27.12 4.89
N ALA A 40 23.61 26.23 5.69
CA ALA A 40 24.51 25.19 5.22
C ALA A 40 23.76 24.08 4.46
N ASP A 41 22.60 23.62 4.95
CA ASP A 41 21.73 22.66 4.27
C ASP A 41 21.24 23.20 2.92
N THR A 42 20.95 24.50 2.84
CA THR A 42 20.57 25.17 1.59
C THR A 42 21.70 25.14 0.56
N ARG A 43 22.95 25.41 0.98
CA ARG A 43 24.14 25.36 0.11
C ARG A 43 24.45 23.94 -0.36
N LEU A 44 24.23 22.93 0.49
CA LEU A 44 24.39 21.53 0.12
C LEU A 44 23.38 21.14 -0.99
N ARG A 45 22.11 21.53 -0.84
CA ARG A 45 21.07 21.27 -1.84
C ARG A 45 21.40 21.92 -3.19
N GLN A 46 21.79 23.19 -3.20
CA GLN A 46 22.19 23.89 -4.43
C GLN A 46 23.40 23.23 -5.12
N THR A 47 24.38 22.77 -4.33
CA THR A 47 25.56 22.07 -4.86
C THR A 47 25.20 20.68 -5.39
N ALA A 48 24.27 19.97 -4.75
CA ALA A 48 23.77 18.67 -5.21
C ALA A 48 22.93 18.77 -6.50
N GLU A 49 22.09 19.81 -6.62
CA GLU A 49 21.38 20.13 -7.86
C GLU A 49 22.35 20.41 -9.00
N ARG A 50 23.41 21.19 -8.73
CA ARG A 50 24.48 21.45 -9.71
C ARG A 50 25.25 20.19 -10.11
N LYS A 51 25.44 19.23 -9.20
CA LYS A 51 26.01 17.90 -9.50
C LYS A 51 25.08 17.12 -10.44
N ALA A 52 23.78 17.11 -10.16
CA ALA A 52 22.80 16.41 -10.99
C ALA A 52 22.73 16.97 -12.42
N THR A 53 22.78 18.30 -12.58
CA THR A 53 22.81 18.93 -13.91
C THR A 53 24.07 18.57 -14.70
N LEU A 54 25.24 18.52 -14.04
CA LEU A 54 26.51 18.10 -14.68
C LEU A 54 26.50 16.60 -15.05
N GLU A 55 25.80 15.76 -14.28
CA GLU A 55 25.59 14.35 -14.59
C GLU A 55 24.60 14.13 -15.75
N GLU A 56 23.66 15.04 -15.96
CA GLU A 56 22.73 14.99 -17.10
C GLU A 56 23.42 15.47 -18.40
N GLU A 57 24.27 16.50 -18.32
CA GLU A 57 25.14 16.97 -19.42
C GLU A 57 26.19 15.91 -19.84
N LYS A 58 26.56 14.98 -18.95
CA LYS A 58 27.40 13.78 -19.26
C LYS A 58 26.83 12.91 -20.38
N ARG A 59 25.51 12.93 -20.59
CA ARG A 59 24.86 12.15 -21.65
C ARG A 59 25.05 12.78 -23.04
N SER A 60 25.69 13.96 -23.16
CA SER A 60 25.83 14.68 -24.43
C SER A 60 27.26 15.11 -24.86
N SER A 61 28.29 15.11 -24.00
CA SER A 61 29.69 15.37 -24.43
C SER A 61 30.75 14.88 -23.43
N ALA A 62 31.87 14.31 -23.90
CA ALA A 62 32.71 13.39 -23.11
C ALA A 62 34.08 13.91 -22.60
N ALA A 63 34.52 15.14 -22.87
CA ALA A 63 35.94 15.47 -22.63
C ALA A 63 36.27 16.71 -21.76
N ALA A 64 35.33 17.59 -21.40
CA ALA A 64 35.65 18.82 -20.65
C ALA A 64 35.42 18.75 -19.12
N ASP A 65 34.95 17.62 -18.59
CA ASP A 65 34.06 17.69 -17.42
C ASP A 65 34.51 16.93 -16.16
N ALA A 66 35.70 16.31 -16.18
CA ALA A 66 36.18 15.51 -15.05
C ALA A 66 36.69 16.36 -13.86
N GLU A 67 37.32 17.51 -14.13
CA GLU A 67 37.87 18.37 -13.07
C GLU A 67 36.78 19.19 -12.35
N ALA A 68 35.78 19.68 -13.08
CA ALA A 68 34.63 20.37 -12.51
C ALA A 68 33.85 19.46 -11.55
N ARG A 69 33.68 18.18 -11.92
CA ARG A 69 33.00 17.18 -11.09
C ARG A 69 33.77 16.87 -9.81
N ARG A 70 35.09 16.70 -9.89
CA ARG A 70 35.93 16.51 -8.68
C ARG A 70 35.82 17.70 -7.73
N LYS A 71 35.76 18.93 -8.24
CA LYS A 71 35.57 20.14 -7.42
C LYS A 71 34.19 20.18 -6.76
N VAL A 72 33.12 19.82 -7.48
CA VAL A 72 31.76 19.77 -6.91
C VAL A 72 31.64 18.65 -5.87
N GLU A 73 32.25 17.49 -6.10
CA GLU A 73 32.22 16.38 -5.15
C GLU A 73 33.01 16.68 -3.87
N GLN A 74 34.15 17.37 -3.99
CA GLN A 74 34.89 17.92 -2.84
C GLN A 74 34.07 18.97 -2.08
N GLN A 75 33.28 19.80 -2.78
CA GLN A 75 32.40 20.79 -2.14
C GLN A 75 31.22 20.14 -1.39
N VAL A 76 30.61 19.09 -1.96
CA VAL A 76 29.55 18.31 -1.28
C VAL A 76 30.11 17.69 0.00
N SER A 77 31.26 17.02 -0.09
CA SER A 77 31.89 16.39 1.08
C SER A 77 32.29 17.41 2.16
N ALA A 78 32.78 18.59 1.77
CA ALA A 78 33.11 19.67 2.70
C ALA A 78 31.86 20.25 3.40
N HIS A 79 30.75 20.39 2.67
CA HIS A 79 29.48 20.88 3.22
C HIS A 79 28.84 19.88 4.17
N GLU A 80 28.87 18.58 3.85
CA GLU A 80 28.43 17.51 4.75
C GLU A 80 29.23 17.51 6.06
N GLY A 81 30.55 17.72 5.99
CA GLY A 81 31.41 17.87 7.17
C GLY A 81 31.02 19.07 8.05
N THR A 82 30.73 20.21 7.42
CA THR A 82 30.30 21.44 8.14
C THR A 82 28.95 21.24 8.82
N ILE A 83 28.00 20.56 8.15
CA ILE A 83 26.68 20.22 8.71
C ILE A 83 26.82 19.28 9.91
N ALA A 84 27.69 18.28 9.83
CA ALA A 84 27.97 17.37 10.93
C ALA A 84 28.54 18.10 12.16
N GLU A 85 29.48 19.01 11.94
CA GLU A 85 30.09 19.82 13.01
C GLU A 85 29.08 20.78 13.65
N LEU A 86 28.26 21.46 12.85
CA LEU A 86 27.18 22.33 13.35
C LEU A 86 26.14 21.55 14.16
N ARG A 87 25.76 20.34 13.73
CA ARG A 87 24.85 19.47 14.49
C ARG A 87 25.45 19.03 15.82
N GLN A 88 26.75 18.74 15.85
CA GLN A 88 27.45 18.40 17.09
C GLN A 88 27.47 19.59 18.07
N GLN A 89 27.77 20.80 17.57
CA GLN A 89 27.75 22.01 18.37
C GLN A 89 26.34 22.34 18.89
N LEU A 90 25.31 22.19 18.04
CA LEU A 90 23.91 22.37 18.43
C LEU A 90 23.52 21.41 19.56
N GLY A 91 23.91 20.13 19.46
CA GLY A 91 23.64 19.12 20.49
C GLY A 91 24.32 19.43 21.83
N VAL A 92 25.52 20.01 21.83
CA VAL A 92 26.23 20.40 23.07
C VAL A 92 25.57 21.62 23.72
N VAL A 93 25.18 22.63 22.94
CA VAL A 93 24.55 23.84 23.48
C VAL A 93 23.12 23.56 23.94
N SER A 94 22.37 22.73 23.22
CA SER A 94 21.02 22.29 23.60
C SER A 94 21.02 21.52 24.92
N LYS A 95 21.95 20.58 25.11
CA LYS A 95 22.11 19.86 26.38
C LYS A 95 22.48 20.79 27.55
N ARG A 96 23.31 21.82 27.30
CA ARG A 96 23.65 22.83 28.33
C ARG A 96 22.47 23.72 28.70
N GLN A 97 21.60 24.05 27.74
CA GLN A 97 20.37 24.81 27.98
C GLN A 97 19.35 23.98 28.80
N GLU A 98 19.27 22.67 28.57
CA GLU A 98 18.42 21.78 29.36
C GLU A 98 18.90 21.65 30.82
N HIS A 99 20.22 21.62 31.04
CA HIS A 99 20.78 21.56 32.40
C HIS A 99 20.63 22.87 33.20
N SER A 100 20.39 24.02 32.55
CA SER A 100 20.15 25.30 33.25
C SER A 100 18.69 25.52 33.65
N LYS A 101 17.77 24.61 33.30
CA LYS A 101 16.32 24.71 33.60
C LYS A 101 15.85 23.53 34.46
N GLY A 102 16.36 23.41 35.69
CA GLY A 102 15.84 22.45 36.66
C GLY A 102 14.57 22.96 37.35
N GLY A 103 13.38 22.56 36.89
CA GLY A 103 12.09 22.81 37.56
C GLY A 103 10.88 22.33 36.73
N PRO A 104 9.70 22.09 37.33
CA PRO A 104 8.59 21.28 36.79
C PRO A 104 7.82 21.89 35.59
N ALA A 105 8.39 22.88 34.91
CA ALA A 105 7.84 23.50 33.70
C ALA A 105 8.24 22.79 32.38
N ALA A 106 9.10 21.76 32.44
CA ALA A 106 9.62 21.08 31.26
C ALA A 106 8.60 20.16 30.56
N GLU A 107 7.69 19.53 31.31
CA GLU A 107 6.66 18.66 30.71
C GLU A 107 5.56 19.47 29.99
N ASP A 108 5.15 20.61 30.56
CA ASP A 108 4.16 21.51 29.95
C ASP A 108 4.74 22.23 28.72
N LEU A 109 6.03 22.60 28.74
CA LEU A 109 6.69 23.19 27.58
C LEU A 109 6.85 22.16 26.44
N ALA A 110 7.15 20.90 26.76
CA ALA A 110 7.22 19.83 25.77
C ALA A 110 5.84 19.49 25.19
N ALA A 111 4.77 19.59 25.99
CA ALA A 111 3.39 19.47 25.53
C ALA A 111 2.99 20.63 24.60
N LEU A 112 3.26 21.88 25.01
CA LEU A 112 3.00 23.08 24.20
C LEU A 112 3.86 23.16 22.93
N GLN A 113 5.07 22.60 22.93
CA GLN A 113 5.91 22.48 21.74
C GLN A 113 5.43 21.37 20.80
N ARG A 114 4.87 20.28 21.33
CA ARG A 114 4.19 19.25 20.52
C ARG A 114 2.91 19.79 19.90
N GLU A 115 2.09 20.51 20.66
CA GLU A 115 0.90 21.18 20.12
C GLU A 115 1.27 22.29 19.12
N ASN A 116 2.30 23.10 19.36
CA ASN A 116 2.75 24.07 18.37
C ASN A 116 3.34 23.43 17.12
N ARG A 117 4.05 22.29 17.22
CA ARG A 117 4.48 21.53 16.04
C ARG A 117 3.30 20.94 15.28
N LEU A 118 2.29 20.43 15.99
CA LEU A 118 1.06 19.94 15.38
C LEU A 118 0.28 21.08 14.71
N MET A 119 0.14 22.24 15.36
CA MET A 119 -0.49 23.44 14.80
C MET A 119 0.31 24.04 13.64
N THR A 120 1.65 23.99 13.68
CA THR A 120 2.50 24.45 12.57
C THR A 120 2.43 23.48 11.39
N SER A 121 2.35 22.17 11.64
CA SER A 121 2.17 21.15 10.59
C SER A 121 0.76 21.19 10.00
N ALA A 122 -0.26 21.38 10.83
CA ALA A 122 -1.64 21.56 10.41
C ALA A 122 -1.84 22.90 9.70
N TRP A 123 -1.11 23.95 10.10
CA TRP A 123 -1.13 25.22 9.39
C TRP A 123 -0.31 25.15 8.10
N TYR A 124 0.77 24.35 8.03
CA TYR A 124 1.47 24.10 6.77
C TYR A 124 0.63 23.25 5.81
N GLU A 125 -0.10 22.25 6.31
CA GLU A 125 -1.08 21.47 5.54
C GLU A 125 -2.27 22.32 5.10
N LEU A 126 -2.84 23.13 5.98
CA LEU A 126 -3.98 23.99 5.67
C LEU A 126 -3.57 25.16 4.78
N SER A 127 -2.37 25.74 4.95
CA SER A 127 -1.77 26.71 4.04
C SER A 127 -1.48 26.09 2.68
N SER A 128 -0.96 24.87 2.64
CA SER A 128 -0.74 24.12 1.40
C SER A 128 -2.09 23.84 0.73
N ARG A 129 -3.13 23.41 1.46
CA ARG A 129 -4.48 23.17 0.93
C ARG A 129 -5.18 24.46 0.49
N LEU A 130 -4.99 25.58 1.19
CA LEU A 130 -5.51 26.91 0.82
C LEU A 130 -4.75 27.52 -0.36
N GLN A 131 -3.43 27.28 -0.50
CA GLN A 131 -2.66 27.65 -1.68
C GLN A 131 -2.98 26.79 -2.91
N HIS A 132 -3.49 25.56 -2.70
CA HIS A 132 -3.94 24.69 -3.80
C HIS A 132 -5.41 24.94 -4.20
N ASN A 133 -6.23 25.61 -3.37
CA ASN A 133 -7.61 25.95 -3.68
C ASN A 133 -7.93 27.42 -3.38
N GLY A 134 -7.60 28.31 -4.32
CA GLY A 134 -8.18 29.66 -4.36
C GLY A 134 -7.29 30.76 -4.95
N VAL A 135 -7.21 30.82 -6.29
CA VAL A 135 -7.40 32.01 -7.15
C VAL A 135 -6.94 31.64 -8.57
N SER A 136 -7.86 31.81 -9.52
CA SER A 136 -7.62 31.68 -10.96
C SER A 136 -6.58 32.68 -11.46
N LEU A 137 -5.33 32.24 -11.61
CA LEU A 137 -4.33 32.91 -12.44
C LEU A 137 -3.70 31.84 -13.33
N GLY A 138 -3.91 31.99 -14.64
CA GLY A 138 -3.42 31.05 -15.65
C GLY A 138 -1.91 30.88 -15.60
N ARG A 139 -1.45 29.83 -14.92
CA ARG A 139 -0.09 29.30 -15.04
C ARG A 139 -0.18 27.96 -15.76
N ARG A 140 0.65 27.79 -16.80
CA ARG A 140 0.78 26.56 -17.59
C ARG A 140 0.83 25.36 -16.63
N ARG A 141 -0.17 24.48 -16.71
CA ARG A 141 -0.20 23.21 -15.98
C ARG A 141 1.05 22.42 -16.38
N HIS A 142 1.94 22.14 -15.43
CA HIS A 142 2.90 21.07 -15.62
C HIS A 142 2.11 19.77 -15.56
N GLU A 143 2.04 19.04 -16.67
CA GLU A 143 1.43 17.71 -16.69
C GLU A 143 2.13 16.82 -15.67
N PRO A 144 1.38 16.05 -14.85
CA PRO A 144 2.00 15.07 -13.95
C PRO A 144 2.86 14.10 -14.78
N LYS A 145 4.14 13.96 -14.42
CA LYS A 145 5.08 13.09 -15.15
C LYS A 145 4.85 11.61 -14.86
N SER A 146 4.34 11.26 -13.68
CA SER A 146 4.02 9.88 -13.31
C SER A 146 2.60 9.52 -13.75
N TRP A 147 2.42 8.28 -14.21
CA TRP A 147 1.11 7.74 -14.56
C TRP A 147 0.10 7.84 -13.43
N ILE A 148 0.50 7.47 -12.19
CA ILE A 148 -0.33 7.57 -10.99
C ILE A 148 -0.76 9.02 -10.73
N GLY A 149 0.16 9.99 -10.92
CA GLY A 149 -0.14 11.41 -10.78
C GLY A 149 -1.13 11.92 -11.82
N ARG A 150 -1.05 11.43 -13.06
CA ARG A 150 -2.04 11.73 -14.11
C ARG A 150 -3.41 11.16 -13.78
N GLN A 151 -3.44 9.96 -13.20
CA GLN A 151 -4.67 9.31 -12.79
C GLN A 151 -5.39 10.07 -11.67
N ARG A 152 -4.69 10.35 -10.58
CA ARG A 152 -5.25 11.09 -9.42
C ARG A 152 -5.72 12.50 -9.79
N ALA A 153 -5.08 13.13 -10.77
CA ALA A 153 -5.53 14.43 -11.28
C ALA A 153 -6.84 14.37 -12.10
N LEU A 154 -7.17 13.21 -12.69
CA LEU A 154 -8.41 13.01 -13.48
C LEU A 154 -9.63 12.73 -12.60
N VAL A 155 -9.45 12.04 -11.47
CA VAL A 155 -10.55 11.64 -10.57
C VAL A 155 -10.80 12.62 -9.41
N GLY A 156 -9.93 13.61 -9.22
CA GLY A 156 -9.94 14.43 -8.00
C GLY A 156 -9.54 13.60 -6.77
N PRO A 157 -9.60 14.13 -5.54
CA PRO A 157 -9.43 13.33 -4.34
C PRO A 157 -10.67 12.43 -4.15
N SER A 158 -10.77 11.35 -4.93
CA SER A 158 -11.76 10.30 -4.71
C SER A 158 -11.27 9.39 -3.60
N THR A 159 -11.48 9.79 -2.34
CA THR A 159 -11.43 8.83 -1.24
C THR A 159 -12.64 7.91 -1.41
N GLY A 160 -12.42 6.64 -1.73
CA GLY A 160 -13.51 5.66 -1.79
C GLY A 160 -14.34 5.74 -0.51
N LEU A 161 -15.66 5.67 -0.63
CA LEU A 161 -16.55 5.70 0.54
C LEU A 161 -16.38 4.40 1.32
N ASP A 162 -16.12 4.49 2.62
CA ASP A 162 -16.09 3.31 3.48
C ASP A 162 -17.45 2.60 3.43
N ILE A 163 -17.40 1.29 3.21
CA ILE A 163 -18.57 0.41 3.21
C ILE A 163 -18.36 -0.74 4.16
N GLU A 164 -19.48 -1.26 4.67
CA GLU A 164 -19.52 -2.55 5.33
C GLU A 164 -20.79 -3.30 4.95
N PHE A 165 -20.69 -4.62 4.89
CA PHE A 165 -21.82 -5.49 4.60
C PHE A 165 -21.68 -6.81 5.35
N LYS A 166 -22.82 -7.42 5.68
CA LYS A 166 -22.87 -8.72 6.34
C LYS A 166 -22.94 -9.83 5.32
N THR A 167 -22.15 -10.87 5.54
CA THR A 167 -22.28 -12.14 4.84
C THR A 167 -23.51 -12.90 5.33
N SER A 168 -23.91 -13.91 4.56
CA SER A 168 -25.01 -14.82 4.90
C SER A 168 -24.81 -15.58 6.23
N ASP A 169 -23.57 -15.70 6.71
CA ASP A 169 -23.20 -16.27 8.01
C ASP A 169 -22.80 -15.22 9.07
N ASP A 170 -23.25 -13.97 8.90
CA ASP A 170 -23.14 -12.87 9.87
C ASP A 170 -21.72 -12.35 10.16
N VAL A 171 -20.79 -12.52 9.20
CA VAL A 171 -19.47 -11.88 9.23
C VAL A 171 -19.56 -10.51 8.56
N THR A 172 -19.08 -9.45 9.19
CA THR A 172 -19.02 -8.11 8.57
C THR A 172 -17.76 -7.98 7.72
N LEU A 173 -17.92 -7.74 6.43
CA LEU A 173 -16.83 -7.41 5.52
C LEU A 173 -16.78 -5.91 5.28
N ARG A 174 -15.57 -5.36 5.17
CA ARG A 174 -15.33 -3.92 5.08
C ARG A 174 -14.48 -3.58 3.85
N GLY A 175 -14.72 -2.41 3.31
CA GLY A 175 -14.17 -2.04 2.01
C GLY A 175 -14.42 -0.60 1.63
N TRP A 176 -14.27 -0.34 0.33
CA TRP A 176 -14.47 0.97 -0.27
C TRP A 176 -15.37 0.88 -1.49
N LEU A 177 -16.22 1.89 -1.67
CA LEU A 177 -16.98 2.11 -2.89
C LEU A 177 -16.44 3.35 -3.61
N TYR A 178 -15.91 3.12 -4.80
CA TYR A 178 -15.43 4.16 -5.71
C TYR A 178 -16.51 4.47 -6.74
N THR A 179 -16.89 5.73 -6.85
CA THR A 179 -17.83 6.25 -7.85
C THR A 179 -17.24 7.43 -8.61
N PRO A 180 -17.61 7.67 -9.88
CA PRO A 180 -17.18 8.84 -10.62
C PRO A 180 -17.81 10.12 -10.03
N VAL A 181 -17.05 11.22 -9.98
CA VAL A 181 -17.44 12.51 -9.36
C VAL A 181 -18.75 13.11 -9.90
N ASN A 182 -19.15 12.78 -11.14
CA ASN A 182 -20.32 13.35 -11.82
C ASN A 182 -21.40 12.31 -12.17
N ALA A 183 -21.67 11.34 -11.28
CA ALA A 183 -22.64 10.27 -11.52
C ALA A 183 -24.13 10.67 -11.31
N GLU A 184 -24.44 11.96 -11.15
CA GLU A 184 -25.74 12.44 -10.65
C GLU A 184 -26.96 11.84 -11.39
N GLY A 185 -27.81 11.16 -10.61
CA GLY A 185 -29.11 10.63 -11.04
C GLY A 185 -29.09 9.32 -11.85
N LYS A 186 -27.93 8.72 -12.13
CA LYS A 186 -27.83 7.47 -12.90
C LYS A 186 -27.32 6.32 -12.05
N LYS A 187 -28.03 5.19 -12.11
CA LYS A 187 -27.55 3.92 -11.55
C LYS A 187 -26.37 3.38 -12.37
N LEU A 188 -25.23 3.15 -11.71
CA LEU A 188 -23.97 2.76 -12.34
C LEU A 188 -23.85 1.23 -12.43
N PRO A 189 -23.26 0.67 -13.51
CA PRO A 189 -22.66 -0.66 -13.44
C PRO A 189 -21.66 -0.73 -12.29
N CYS A 190 -21.53 -1.88 -11.63
CA CYS A 190 -20.59 -2.06 -10.52
C CYS A 190 -19.64 -3.22 -10.78
N LEU A 191 -18.36 -3.04 -10.48
CA LEU A 191 -17.35 -4.09 -10.47
C LEU A 191 -16.97 -4.42 -9.03
N VAL A 192 -17.25 -5.66 -8.59
CA VAL A 192 -16.85 -6.16 -7.27
C VAL A 192 -15.43 -6.72 -7.35
N MET A 193 -14.53 -6.23 -6.50
CA MET A 193 -13.08 -6.46 -6.55
C MET A 193 -12.56 -6.99 -5.21
N ALA A 194 -11.66 -7.98 -5.23
CA ALA A 194 -10.98 -8.46 -4.02
C ALA A 194 -9.53 -8.87 -4.27
N HIS A 195 -8.75 -8.86 -3.19
CA HIS A 195 -7.29 -8.99 -3.20
C HIS A 195 -6.78 -10.44 -3.26
N GLY A 196 -5.48 -10.62 -3.46
CA GLY A 196 -4.80 -11.92 -3.52
C GLY A 196 -4.65 -12.63 -2.16
N LEU A 197 -3.93 -13.75 -2.16
CA LEU A 197 -3.69 -14.56 -0.96
C LEU A 197 -2.99 -13.72 0.10
N THR A 198 -3.53 -13.68 1.32
CA THR A 198 -3.08 -12.89 2.49
C THR A 198 -3.00 -11.36 2.32
N CYS A 199 -3.18 -10.82 1.11
CA CYS A 199 -3.15 -9.38 0.84
C CYS A 199 -4.25 -8.62 1.57
N LEU A 200 -4.21 -7.29 1.46
CA LEU A 200 -5.25 -6.37 1.91
C LEU A 200 -5.75 -5.51 0.74
N LYS A 201 -6.91 -4.87 0.87
CA LYS A 201 -7.45 -3.92 -0.13
C LYS A 201 -6.54 -2.71 -0.37
N GLU A 202 -5.76 -2.29 0.63
CA GLU A 202 -4.78 -1.21 0.57
C GLU A 202 -3.62 -1.52 -0.39
N MET A 203 -3.42 -2.78 -0.79
CA MET A 203 -2.31 -3.22 -1.64
C MET A 203 -2.62 -2.99 -3.13
N ASP A 204 -2.74 -1.72 -3.52
CA ASP A 204 -2.88 -1.22 -4.89
C ASP A 204 -4.17 -1.60 -5.65
N LEU A 205 -5.17 -2.20 -5.00
CA LEU A 205 -6.47 -2.44 -5.67
C LEU A 205 -7.14 -1.11 -6.07
N GLU A 206 -6.97 -0.08 -5.24
CA GLU A 206 -7.45 1.28 -5.51
C GLU A 206 -6.94 1.84 -6.84
N LEU A 207 -5.72 1.49 -7.27
CA LEU A 207 -5.15 1.99 -8.53
C LEU A 207 -5.97 1.52 -9.74
N PHE A 208 -6.46 0.28 -9.72
CA PHE A 208 -7.33 -0.26 -10.76
C PHE A 208 -8.73 0.37 -10.67
N ALA A 209 -9.30 0.48 -9.47
CA ALA A 209 -10.61 1.11 -9.29
C ALA A 209 -10.60 2.57 -9.79
N GLU A 210 -9.62 3.38 -9.36
CA GLU A 210 -9.41 4.74 -9.85
C GLU A 210 -9.23 4.77 -11.38
N TYR A 211 -8.49 3.81 -11.96
CA TYR A 211 -8.32 3.73 -13.42
C TYR A 211 -9.65 3.58 -14.15
N PHE A 212 -10.49 2.66 -13.65
CA PHE A 212 -11.76 2.33 -14.26
C PHE A 212 -12.77 3.48 -14.10
N ILE A 213 -12.95 4.02 -12.90
CA ILE A 213 -13.92 5.10 -12.66
C ILE A 213 -13.53 6.41 -13.34
N ALA A 214 -12.23 6.63 -13.61
CA ALA A 214 -11.76 7.78 -14.39
C ALA A 214 -12.20 7.75 -15.85
N ARG A 215 -12.47 6.56 -16.40
CA ARG A 215 -12.63 6.32 -17.84
C ARG A 215 -14.00 5.78 -18.22
N LEU A 216 -14.71 5.19 -17.27
CA LEU A 216 -15.96 4.50 -17.49
C LEU A 216 -17.01 5.00 -16.49
N PRO A 217 -18.29 5.14 -16.92
CA PRO A 217 -19.38 5.52 -16.03
C PRO A 217 -19.81 4.31 -15.20
N MET A 218 -18.94 3.83 -14.30
CA MET A 218 -19.14 2.66 -13.46
C MET A 218 -18.62 2.90 -12.04
N ALA A 219 -19.07 2.08 -11.10
CA ALA A 219 -18.56 2.02 -9.74
C ALA A 219 -17.64 0.82 -9.55
N CYS A 220 -16.71 0.90 -8.59
CA CYS A 220 -15.90 -0.22 -8.16
C CYS A 220 -16.08 -0.42 -6.65
N LEU A 221 -16.46 -1.62 -6.25
CA LEU A 221 -16.54 -2.03 -4.84
C LEU A 221 -15.32 -2.89 -4.56
N ILE A 222 -14.44 -2.45 -3.65
CA ILE A 222 -13.30 -3.22 -3.18
C ILE A 222 -13.56 -3.62 -1.73
N TYR A 223 -13.21 -4.85 -1.32
CA TYR A 223 -13.31 -5.26 0.08
C TYR A 223 -12.14 -6.16 0.52
N ASP A 224 -11.90 -6.19 1.83
CA ASP A 224 -11.02 -7.19 2.45
C ASP A 224 -11.76 -8.52 2.60
N ASN A 225 -11.13 -9.62 2.19
CA ASN A 225 -11.68 -10.95 2.47
C ASN A 225 -11.83 -11.17 3.98
N ARG A 226 -12.80 -12.02 4.38
CA ARG A 226 -12.96 -12.42 5.79
C ARG A 226 -11.64 -12.87 6.40
N CYS A 227 -11.46 -12.56 7.69
CA CYS A 227 -10.26 -12.82 8.47
C CYS A 227 -9.02 -11.97 8.11
N PHE A 228 -9.11 -11.04 7.15
CA PHE A 228 -8.04 -10.14 6.73
C PHE A 228 -8.44 -8.67 6.86
N GLY A 229 -7.42 -7.80 6.93
CA GLY A 229 -7.57 -6.35 6.97
C GLY A 229 -8.61 -5.87 7.97
N ALA A 230 -9.51 -5.01 7.50
CA ALA A 230 -10.59 -4.42 8.29
C ALA A 230 -11.82 -5.34 8.42
N SER A 231 -11.92 -6.41 7.63
CA SER A 231 -13.05 -7.35 7.69
C SER A 231 -12.99 -8.24 8.92
N ASP A 232 -14.16 -8.59 9.46
CA ASP A 232 -14.31 -9.51 10.59
C ASP A 232 -13.96 -10.96 10.17
N GLY A 233 -14.03 -11.87 11.14
CA GLY A 233 -13.79 -13.30 10.96
C GLY A 233 -12.69 -13.82 11.87
N GLN A 234 -12.89 -15.05 12.35
CA GLN A 234 -11.94 -15.76 13.20
C GLN A 234 -11.79 -17.22 12.73
N PRO A 235 -10.58 -17.80 12.86
CA PRO A 235 -9.36 -17.15 13.33
C PRO A 235 -8.80 -16.14 12.31
N ARG A 236 -8.14 -15.06 12.77
CA ARG A 236 -7.46 -14.10 11.88
C ARG A 236 -6.48 -14.80 10.94
N ALA A 237 -6.22 -14.24 9.76
CA ALA A 237 -5.33 -14.79 8.75
C ALA A 237 -5.61 -16.26 8.34
N GLU A 238 -6.84 -16.75 8.54
CA GLU A 238 -7.28 -18.03 7.98
C GLU A 238 -7.96 -17.80 6.63
N VAL A 239 -7.43 -18.46 5.61
CA VAL A 239 -8.03 -18.48 4.28
C VAL A 239 -9.00 -19.65 4.20
N ASN A 240 -10.23 -19.38 3.80
CA ASN A 240 -11.20 -20.42 3.47
C ASN A 240 -11.85 -20.11 2.11
N PRO A 241 -11.48 -20.82 1.02
CA PRO A 241 -11.98 -20.56 -0.32
C PRO A 241 -13.49 -20.76 -0.44
N PHE A 242 -14.09 -21.67 0.33
CA PHE A 242 -15.53 -21.90 0.27
C PHE A 242 -16.31 -20.71 0.79
N LEU A 243 -15.85 -20.15 1.90
CA LEU A 243 -16.47 -18.99 2.52
C LEU A 243 -16.18 -17.72 1.70
N GLN A 244 -14.93 -17.47 1.30
CA GLN A 244 -14.57 -16.26 0.52
C GLN A 244 -15.26 -16.19 -0.85
N ARG A 245 -15.59 -17.32 -1.49
CA ARG A 245 -16.43 -17.31 -2.70
C ARG A 245 -17.90 -17.04 -2.42
N SER A 246 -18.40 -17.49 -1.27
CA SER A 246 -19.74 -17.11 -0.80
C SER A 246 -19.78 -15.60 -0.53
N ASP A 247 -18.73 -15.06 0.07
CA ASP A 247 -18.58 -13.62 0.34
C ASP A 247 -18.63 -12.77 -0.91
N TYR A 248 -18.00 -13.22 -2.00
CA TYR A 248 -18.13 -12.57 -3.30
C TYR A 248 -19.60 -12.47 -3.75
N SER A 249 -20.41 -13.51 -3.51
CA SER A 249 -21.83 -13.52 -3.84
C SER A 249 -22.64 -12.60 -2.92
N ASP A 250 -22.23 -12.47 -1.66
CA ASP A 250 -22.81 -11.53 -0.68
C ASP A 250 -22.43 -10.07 -1.01
N ALA A 251 -21.20 -9.82 -1.45
CA ALA A 251 -20.74 -8.53 -1.96
C ALA A 251 -21.52 -8.09 -3.22
N ILE A 252 -21.81 -9.03 -4.12
CA ILE A 252 -22.71 -8.80 -5.26
C ILE A 252 -24.11 -8.41 -4.77
N THR A 253 -24.66 -9.13 -3.79
CA THR A 253 -25.97 -8.79 -3.21
C THR A 253 -25.97 -7.38 -2.61
N PHE A 254 -24.95 -7.04 -1.82
CA PHE A 254 -24.81 -5.71 -1.26
C PHE A 254 -24.73 -4.63 -2.35
N ALA A 255 -23.92 -4.85 -3.40
CA ALA A 255 -23.82 -3.92 -4.52
C ALA A 255 -25.18 -3.73 -5.22
N GLN A 256 -25.96 -4.80 -5.46
CA GLN A 256 -27.28 -4.70 -6.09
C GLN A 256 -28.31 -3.92 -5.27
N LEU A 257 -28.16 -3.90 -3.94
CA LEU A 257 -29.05 -3.18 -3.03
C LEU A 257 -28.67 -1.70 -2.88
N SER A 258 -27.48 -1.30 -3.32
CA SER A 258 -27.05 0.10 -3.27
C SER A 258 -27.90 0.97 -4.21
N PRO A 259 -28.42 2.13 -3.76
CA PRO A 259 -29.27 3.00 -4.57
C PRO A 259 -28.53 3.57 -5.80
N GLU A 260 -27.21 3.70 -5.72
CA GLU A 260 -26.35 4.23 -6.78
C GLU A 260 -26.00 3.19 -7.86
N ILE A 261 -26.28 1.91 -7.60
CA ILE A 261 -25.87 0.80 -8.46
C ILE A 261 -27.05 0.27 -9.27
N ASN A 262 -26.77 -0.08 -10.52
CA ASN A 262 -27.68 -0.81 -11.38
C ASN A 262 -27.57 -2.32 -11.06
N PRO A 263 -28.61 -2.93 -10.47
CA PRO A 263 -28.54 -4.32 -10.04
C PRO A 263 -28.39 -5.32 -11.20
N ASP A 264 -28.71 -4.93 -12.43
CA ASP A 264 -28.60 -5.79 -13.62
C ASP A 264 -27.23 -5.72 -14.29
N LYS A 265 -26.34 -4.83 -13.85
CA LYS A 265 -25.01 -4.60 -14.42
C LYS A 265 -23.90 -4.76 -13.38
N ILE A 266 -23.77 -5.97 -12.85
CA ILE A 266 -22.69 -6.33 -11.92
C ILE A 266 -21.62 -7.15 -12.63
N GLY A 267 -20.37 -6.72 -12.55
CA GLY A 267 -19.20 -7.49 -12.93
C GLY A 267 -18.39 -7.90 -11.71
N MET A 268 -17.42 -8.79 -11.91
CA MET A 268 -16.44 -9.14 -10.88
C MET A 268 -15.02 -9.06 -11.42
N TRP A 269 -14.12 -8.69 -10.53
CA TRP A 269 -12.70 -8.67 -10.75
C TRP A 269 -12.00 -9.32 -9.55
N GLY A 270 -10.96 -10.09 -9.83
CA GLY A 270 -10.17 -10.71 -8.80
C GLY A 270 -8.75 -10.86 -9.28
N THR A 271 -7.81 -10.66 -8.37
CA THR A 271 -6.39 -10.83 -8.65
C THR A 271 -5.78 -11.95 -7.82
N SER A 272 -4.81 -12.67 -8.40
CA SER A 272 -4.12 -13.77 -7.75
C SER A 272 -5.11 -14.83 -7.22
N TYR A 273 -5.15 -15.07 -5.92
CA TYR A 273 -6.09 -15.97 -5.27
C TYR A 273 -7.57 -15.63 -5.57
N SER A 274 -7.94 -14.35 -5.52
CA SER A 274 -9.28 -13.90 -5.89
C SER A 274 -9.54 -13.96 -7.40
N GLY A 275 -8.48 -13.97 -8.22
CA GLY A 275 -8.57 -14.33 -9.64
C GLY A 275 -9.16 -15.74 -9.81
N GLY A 276 -8.75 -16.67 -8.95
CA GLY A 276 -9.41 -17.98 -8.84
C GLY A 276 -10.86 -17.87 -8.36
N HIS A 277 -11.14 -17.07 -7.33
CA HIS A 277 -12.52 -16.89 -6.83
C HIS A 277 -13.49 -16.47 -7.93
N VAL A 278 -13.13 -15.47 -8.74
CA VAL A 278 -14.02 -14.98 -9.81
C VAL A 278 -14.25 -16.02 -10.92
N LEU A 279 -13.29 -16.90 -11.21
CA LEU A 279 -13.51 -18.03 -12.12
C LEU A 279 -14.60 -18.98 -11.59
N TRP A 280 -14.57 -19.28 -10.30
CA TRP A 280 -15.61 -20.12 -9.71
C TRP A 280 -16.95 -19.39 -9.65
N VAL A 281 -17.00 -18.19 -9.06
CA VAL A 281 -18.27 -17.47 -8.85
C VAL A 281 -18.93 -17.15 -10.18
N GLY A 282 -18.15 -16.73 -11.19
CA GLY A 282 -18.66 -16.51 -12.55
C GLY A 282 -19.26 -17.76 -13.22
N SER A 283 -18.88 -18.97 -12.76
CA SER A 283 -19.43 -20.23 -13.28
C SER A 283 -20.78 -20.62 -12.66
N VAL A 284 -21.15 -20.04 -11.52
CA VAL A 284 -22.35 -20.42 -10.75
C VAL A 284 -23.33 -19.27 -10.47
N ASP A 285 -22.87 -18.02 -10.37
CA ASP A 285 -23.72 -16.85 -10.10
C ASP A 285 -24.04 -16.07 -11.38
N ARG A 286 -25.28 -16.20 -11.87
CA ARG A 286 -25.75 -15.60 -13.13
C ARG A 286 -26.12 -14.13 -13.04
N ARG A 287 -26.03 -13.53 -11.86
CA ARG A 287 -26.14 -12.07 -11.69
C ARG A 287 -24.96 -11.34 -12.33
N VAL A 288 -23.84 -12.04 -12.48
CA VAL A 288 -22.57 -11.52 -12.98
C VAL A 288 -22.56 -11.43 -14.51
N LYS A 289 -22.21 -10.24 -15.02
CA LYS A 289 -22.26 -9.88 -16.44
C LYS A 289 -20.90 -9.74 -17.11
N ALA A 290 -19.82 -9.69 -16.33
CA ALA A 290 -18.45 -9.72 -16.82
C ALA A 290 -17.52 -10.29 -15.73
N VAL A 291 -16.56 -11.12 -16.13
CA VAL A 291 -15.58 -11.74 -15.23
C VAL A 291 -14.17 -11.34 -15.66
N LEU A 292 -13.41 -10.71 -14.76
CA LEU A 292 -12.02 -10.32 -14.99
C LEU A 292 -11.12 -11.05 -13.98
N SER A 293 -10.33 -11.99 -14.47
CA SER A 293 -9.49 -12.88 -13.67
C SER A 293 -8.01 -12.57 -13.94
N GLN A 294 -7.34 -11.88 -13.03
CA GLN A 294 -5.94 -11.46 -13.17
C GLN A 294 -4.99 -12.35 -12.38
N GLY A 295 -3.92 -12.82 -13.02
CA GLY A 295 -2.90 -13.72 -12.44
C GLY A 295 -3.49 -14.88 -11.62
N PRO A 296 -4.51 -15.61 -12.10
CA PRO A 296 -5.32 -16.43 -11.21
C PRO A 296 -4.57 -17.65 -10.66
N LEU A 297 -4.79 -17.95 -9.37
CA LEU A 297 -4.63 -19.32 -8.87
C LEU A 297 -5.73 -20.17 -9.49
N VAL A 298 -5.37 -21.11 -10.38
CA VAL A 298 -6.35 -21.97 -11.09
C VAL A 298 -6.49 -23.37 -10.50
N SER A 299 -5.43 -23.88 -9.86
CA SER A 299 -5.41 -25.14 -9.11
C SER A 299 -4.44 -25.04 -7.94
N GLY A 300 -4.99 -25.12 -6.72
CA GLY A 300 -4.22 -25.16 -5.49
C GLY A 300 -3.37 -26.42 -5.39
N TRP A 301 -3.85 -27.55 -5.93
CA TRP A 301 -3.12 -28.81 -5.90
C TRP A 301 -1.87 -28.77 -6.78
N GLU A 302 -2.02 -28.35 -8.04
CA GLU A 302 -0.91 -28.25 -8.99
C GLU A 302 0.11 -27.20 -8.54
N ASN A 303 -0.35 -26.03 -8.07
CA ASN A 303 0.52 -25.00 -7.51
C ASN A 303 1.32 -25.54 -6.32
N THR A 304 0.65 -26.14 -5.33
CA THR A 304 1.33 -26.62 -4.12
C THR A 304 2.33 -27.74 -4.44
N THR A 305 1.99 -28.63 -5.38
CA THR A 305 2.88 -29.73 -5.79
C THR A 305 4.15 -29.22 -6.47
N ARG A 306 4.07 -28.08 -7.17
CA ARG A 306 5.24 -27.44 -7.80
C ARG A 306 6.07 -26.62 -6.81
N SER A 307 5.44 -26.07 -5.77
CA SER A 307 6.12 -25.27 -4.74
C SER A 307 6.75 -26.10 -3.63
N VAL A 308 6.19 -27.28 -3.31
CA VAL A 308 6.72 -28.16 -2.27
C VAL A 308 7.60 -29.23 -2.90
N ARG A 309 8.87 -29.25 -2.50
CA ARG A 309 9.80 -30.29 -2.93
C ARG A 309 9.25 -31.70 -2.62
N PRO A 310 9.36 -32.68 -3.55
CA PRO A 310 8.80 -34.01 -3.36
C PRO A 310 9.24 -34.72 -2.08
N ASP A 311 10.50 -34.56 -1.66
CA ASP A 311 11.05 -35.16 -0.43
C ASP A 311 10.49 -34.54 0.87
N PHE A 312 9.90 -33.34 0.79
CA PHE A 312 9.29 -32.65 1.93
C PHE A 312 7.79 -32.88 2.06
N VAL A 313 7.13 -33.47 1.06
CA VAL A 313 5.66 -33.64 1.03
C VAL A 313 5.13 -34.37 2.27
N HIS A 314 5.81 -35.43 2.72
CA HIS A 314 5.39 -36.17 3.91
C HIS A 314 5.45 -35.32 5.19
N HIS A 315 6.48 -34.49 5.34
CA HIS A 315 6.60 -33.57 6.47
C HIS A 315 5.51 -32.51 6.41
N PHE A 316 5.29 -31.92 5.23
CA PHE A 316 4.25 -30.93 5.00
C PHE A 316 2.85 -31.45 5.32
N LEU A 317 2.50 -32.67 4.89
CA LEU A 317 1.22 -33.31 5.23
C LEU A 317 1.09 -33.62 6.72
N LYS A 318 2.19 -34.01 7.37
CA LYS A 318 2.21 -34.26 8.82
C LYS A 318 1.93 -32.98 9.61
N MET A 319 2.44 -31.82 9.17
CA MET A 319 2.14 -30.53 9.81
C MET A 319 0.64 -30.24 9.87
N PHE A 320 -0.13 -30.55 8.82
CA PHE A 320 -1.59 -30.38 8.83
C PHE A 320 -2.30 -31.33 9.81
N GLN A 321 -1.83 -32.58 9.90
CA GLN A 321 -2.38 -33.55 10.84
C GLN A 321 -2.11 -33.14 12.29
N ASP A 322 -0.89 -32.70 12.58
CA ASP A 322 -0.48 -32.25 13.91
C ASP A 322 -1.25 -30.97 14.32
N ASP A 323 -1.39 -29.99 13.42
CA ASP A 323 -2.22 -28.80 13.66
C ASP A 323 -3.70 -29.16 13.93
N ARG A 324 -4.25 -30.13 13.20
CA ARG A 324 -5.62 -30.60 13.40
C ARG A 324 -5.81 -31.24 14.78
N HIS A 325 -4.86 -32.07 15.20
CA HIS A 325 -4.89 -32.66 16.55
C HIS A 325 -4.73 -31.61 17.64
N ALA A 326 -3.79 -30.67 17.48
CA ALA A 326 -3.57 -29.61 18.45
C ALA A 326 -4.83 -28.74 18.64
N ARG A 327 -5.47 -28.31 17.54
CA ARG A 327 -6.73 -27.57 17.61
C ARG A 327 -7.86 -28.37 18.24
N ALA A 328 -7.95 -29.67 17.98
CA ALA A 328 -8.94 -30.53 18.63
C ALA A 328 -8.72 -30.67 20.15
N GLN A 329 -7.49 -30.42 20.61
CA GLN A 329 -7.13 -30.36 22.03
C GLN A 329 -7.30 -28.96 22.65
N GLY A 330 -7.80 -27.98 21.89
CA GLY A 330 -8.04 -26.61 22.36
C GLY A 330 -6.86 -25.66 22.20
N HIS A 331 -5.80 -26.04 21.48
CA HIS A 331 -4.72 -25.11 21.14
C HIS A 331 -5.14 -24.13 20.03
N GLU A 332 -4.55 -22.94 20.05
CA GLU A 332 -4.69 -21.94 18.98
C GLU A 332 -4.22 -22.50 17.63
N PRO A 333 -4.80 -22.05 16.50
CA PRO A 333 -4.36 -22.46 15.17
C PRO A 333 -2.88 -22.16 14.94
N THR A 334 -2.15 -23.15 14.44
CA THR A 334 -0.74 -22.96 14.05
C THR A 334 -0.68 -21.98 12.88
N ARG A 335 0.24 -21.02 12.97
CA ARG A 335 0.51 -20.03 11.91
C ARG A 335 1.90 -20.25 11.34
N ILE A 336 2.02 -20.04 10.03
CA ILE A 336 3.32 -19.95 9.35
C ILE A 336 3.44 -18.59 8.65
N PRO A 337 4.66 -18.12 8.35
CA PRO A 337 4.85 -16.94 7.54
C PRO A 337 4.21 -17.10 6.15
N ALA A 338 3.64 -16.02 5.62
CA ALA A 338 3.21 -15.97 4.23
C ALA A 338 4.44 -15.95 3.30
N VAL A 339 5.47 -15.18 3.66
CA VAL A 339 6.73 -15.05 2.93
C VAL A 339 7.94 -15.07 3.88
N VAL A 340 9.12 -15.42 3.35
CA VAL A 340 10.40 -15.48 4.07
C VAL A 340 11.52 -14.98 3.16
N PRO A 341 12.59 -14.37 3.72
CA PRO A 341 13.74 -13.91 2.91
C PRO A 341 14.52 -15.07 2.31
N ASP A 342 14.63 -16.19 3.04
CA ASP A 342 15.27 -17.41 2.58
C ASP A 342 14.21 -18.36 2.02
N PRO A 343 14.15 -18.59 0.69
CA PRO A 343 13.15 -19.45 0.06
C PRO A 343 13.27 -20.93 0.46
N MET A 344 14.35 -21.31 1.18
CA MET A 344 14.49 -22.65 1.76
C MET A 344 13.73 -22.82 3.09
N GLN A 345 13.25 -21.74 3.71
CA GLN A 345 12.47 -21.80 4.95
C GLN A 345 10.98 -22.06 4.67
N PRO A 346 10.25 -22.69 5.60
CA PRO A 346 8.81 -22.92 5.45
C PRO A 346 8.02 -21.60 5.39
N ALA A 347 7.32 -21.37 4.30
CA ALA A 347 6.34 -20.30 4.13
C ALA A 347 5.28 -20.71 3.11
N ALA A 348 4.14 -20.01 3.09
CA ALA A 348 3.09 -20.29 2.11
C ALA A 348 3.52 -19.94 0.67
N MET A 349 4.36 -18.91 0.50
CA MET A 349 4.79 -18.41 -0.80
C MET A 349 6.32 -18.16 -0.80
N PRO A 350 7.15 -19.21 -0.78
CA PRO A 350 8.60 -19.09 -0.61
C PRO A 350 9.31 -18.70 -1.92
N SER A 351 9.27 -17.42 -2.29
CA SER A 351 10.09 -16.88 -3.38
C SER A 351 10.64 -15.50 -3.04
N PRO A 352 11.80 -15.11 -3.62
CA PRO A 352 12.37 -13.78 -3.43
C PRO A 352 11.41 -12.65 -3.86
N ASP A 353 10.71 -12.82 -4.97
CA ASP A 353 9.78 -11.82 -5.50
C ASP A 353 8.59 -11.61 -4.57
N ASN A 354 8.05 -12.69 -3.99
CA ASN A 354 6.98 -12.61 -3.00
C ASN A 354 7.48 -11.85 -1.76
N TYR A 355 8.66 -12.22 -1.25
CA TYR A 355 9.24 -11.54 -0.09
C TYR A 355 9.42 -10.04 -0.33
N HIS A 356 9.98 -9.65 -1.49
CA HIS A 356 10.14 -8.24 -1.85
C HIS A 356 8.81 -7.50 -1.96
N PHE A 357 7.80 -8.07 -2.62
CA PHE A 357 6.49 -7.45 -2.75
C PHE A 357 5.83 -7.23 -1.38
N PHE A 358 5.70 -8.30 -0.58
CA PHE A 358 4.96 -8.24 0.69
C PHE A 358 5.68 -7.40 1.75
N THR A 359 7.01 -7.44 1.84
CA THR A 359 7.76 -6.60 2.80
C THR A 359 7.78 -5.12 2.43
N ALA A 360 7.57 -4.77 1.16
CA ALA A 360 7.35 -3.38 0.76
C ALA A 360 6.02 -2.82 1.31
N TRP A 361 5.02 -3.68 1.51
CA TRP A 361 3.71 -3.36 2.06
C TRP A 361 3.62 -3.45 3.57
N GLU A 362 4.39 -4.35 4.19
CA GLU A 362 4.45 -4.47 5.66
C GLU A 362 4.81 -3.15 6.35
N LYS A 363 5.60 -2.30 5.69
CA LYS A 363 6.00 -0.98 6.20
C LYS A 363 4.96 0.12 6.01
N LYS A 364 3.91 -0.13 5.22
CA LYS A 364 2.96 0.88 4.72
C LYS A 364 1.49 0.52 4.99
N SER A 365 1.23 -0.65 5.57
CA SER A 365 -0.11 -1.17 5.81
C SER A 365 -0.13 -1.99 7.11
N ASP A 366 -1.33 -2.36 7.55
CA ASP A 366 -1.52 -3.23 8.72
C ASP A 366 -1.34 -4.72 8.42
N TRP A 367 -0.81 -5.05 7.24
CA TRP A 367 -0.57 -6.42 6.83
C TRP A 367 0.36 -7.15 7.82
N LYS A 368 0.03 -8.42 8.09
CA LYS A 368 0.81 -9.29 8.95
C LYS A 368 1.30 -10.48 8.15
N ASN A 369 2.58 -10.81 8.29
CA ASN A 369 3.21 -11.93 7.60
C ASN A 369 2.83 -13.27 8.24
N GLU A 370 1.56 -13.66 8.13
CA GLU A 370 1.06 -14.90 8.70
C GLU A 370 -0.12 -15.49 7.91
N ILE A 371 -0.25 -16.81 7.97
CA ILE A 371 -1.41 -17.57 7.51
C ILE A 371 -1.56 -18.83 8.38
N THR A 372 -2.79 -19.26 8.68
CA THR A 372 -2.98 -20.50 9.44
C THR A 372 -2.63 -21.73 8.60
N LEU A 373 -2.11 -22.80 9.22
CA LEU A 373 -1.85 -24.07 8.53
C LEU A 373 -3.11 -24.67 7.93
N LYS A 374 -4.26 -24.54 8.62
CA LYS A 374 -5.56 -24.91 8.06
C LYS A 374 -5.89 -24.10 6.79
N GLY A 375 -5.56 -22.81 6.76
CA GLY A 375 -5.71 -21.97 5.57
C GLY A 375 -4.87 -22.47 4.41
N VAL A 376 -3.60 -22.82 4.66
CA VAL A 376 -2.71 -23.43 3.64
C VAL A 376 -3.24 -24.78 3.14
N GLU A 377 -3.75 -25.63 4.04
CA GLU A 377 -4.39 -26.91 3.67
C GLU A 377 -5.59 -26.69 2.75
N LEU A 378 -6.44 -25.70 3.07
CA LEU A 378 -7.61 -25.38 2.27
C LEU A 378 -7.24 -24.79 0.89
N VAL A 379 -6.25 -23.89 0.83
CA VAL A 379 -5.70 -23.36 -0.43
C VAL A 379 -5.21 -24.50 -1.32
N ARG A 380 -4.49 -25.48 -0.76
CA ARG A 380 -4.02 -26.66 -1.52
C ARG A 380 -5.17 -27.48 -2.12
N SER A 381 -6.31 -27.56 -1.43
CA SER A 381 -7.49 -28.31 -1.90
C SER A 381 -8.39 -27.53 -2.87
N TYR A 382 -8.00 -26.32 -3.24
CA TYR A 382 -8.87 -25.40 -3.97
C TYR A 382 -8.60 -25.40 -5.47
N ASP A 383 -9.54 -25.95 -6.24
CA ASP A 383 -9.49 -25.96 -7.72
C ASP A 383 -10.59 -25.06 -8.33
N PRO A 384 -10.41 -23.73 -8.32
CA PRO A 384 -11.44 -22.77 -8.75
C PRO A 384 -11.88 -22.93 -10.20
N ALA A 385 -10.97 -23.36 -11.07
CA ALA A 385 -11.20 -23.29 -12.50
C ALA A 385 -11.83 -24.56 -13.09
N VAL A 386 -12.16 -25.57 -12.26
CA VAL A 386 -12.75 -26.84 -12.70
C VAL A 386 -14.04 -26.66 -13.52
N ASN A 387 -14.77 -25.57 -13.28
CA ASN A 387 -16.03 -25.23 -13.96
C ASN A 387 -15.90 -24.05 -14.95
N ILE A 388 -14.69 -23.68 -15.38
CA ILE A 388 -14.48 -22.48 -16.19
C ILE A 388 -15.31 -22.45 -17.49
N HIS A 389 -15.56 -23.62 -18.10
CA HIS A 389 -16.42 -23.76 -19.28
C HIS A 389 -17.87 -23.30 -19.05
N ARG A 390 -18.34 -23.28 -17.79
CA ARG A 390 -19.70 -22.86 -17.41
C ARG A 390 -19.83 -21.35 -17.22
N ILE A 391 -18.74 -20.58 -17.27
CA ILE A 391 -18.82 -19.11 -17.21
C ILE A 391 -19.62 -18.57 -18.39
N SER A 392 -19.43 -19.13 -19.58
CA SER A 392 -20.23 -18.82 -20.78
C SER A 392 -21.74 -18.93 -20.48
N PRO A 393 -22.57 -17.99 -20.98
CA PRO A 393 -22.26 -16.94 -21.95
C PRO A 393 -21.70 -15.64 -21.35
N THR A 394 -21.41 -15.59 -20.05
CA THR A 394 -20.82 -14.39 -19.43
C THR A 394 -19.40 -14.16 -19.99
N PRO A 395 -19.07 -12.95 -20.48
CA PRO A 395 -17.74 -12.61 -20.95
C PRO A 395 -16.65 -12.82 -19.90
N LEU A 396 -15.59 -13.53 -20.28
CA LEU A 396 -14.39 -13.74 -19.46
C LEU A 396 -13.19 -13.01 -20.07
N LEU A 397 -12.52 -12.17 -19.27
CA LEU A 397 -11.16 -11.72 -19.54
C LEU A 397 -10.22 -12.38 -18.52
N MET A 398 -9.24 -13.11 -19.01
CA MET A 398 -8.16 -13.65 -18.19
C MET A 398 -6.86 -12.91 -18.50
N THR A 399 -6.23 -12.34 -17.46
CA THR A 399 -4.93 -11.68 -17.56
C THR A 399 -3.89 -12.53 -16.86
N GLY A 400 -2.71 -12.71 -17.45
CA GLY A 400 -1.57 -13.37 -16.80
C GLY A 400 -0.24 -12.75 -17.23
N ALA A 401 0.83 -13.04 -16.49
CA ALA A 401 2.19 -12.69 -16.92
C ALA A 401 2.84 -13.86 -17.67
N ASP A 402 3.78 -13.61 -18.58
CA ASP A 402 4.42 -14.65 -19.40
C ASP A 402 5.50 -15.47 -18.67
N ASN A 403 5.98 -14.98 -17.53
CA ASN A 403 6.95 -15.65 -16.65
C ASN A 403 6.47 -15.68 -15.20
N ASP A 404 5.16 -15.90 -14.99
CA ASP A 404 4.59 -16.05 -13.66
C ASP A 404 4.99 -17.40 -13.06
N VAL A 405 5.71 -17.36 -11.94
CA VAL A 405 6.13 -18.56 -11.18
C VAL A 405 5.35 -18.73 -9.87
N LEU A 406 4.55 -17.75 -9.46
CA LEU A 406 3.70 -17.85 -8.27
C LEU A 406 2.38 -18.54 -8.60
N THR A 407 1.76 -18.11 -9.70
CA THR A 407 0.61 -18.76 -10.35
C THR A 407 1.00 -19.15 -11.76
N PRO A 408 1.59 -20.35 -11.95
CA PRO A 408 2.28 -20.72 -13.18
C PRO A 408 1.48 -20.45 -14.45
N THR A 409 2.09 -19.71 -15.38
CA THR A 409 1.45 -19.28 -16.64
C THR A 409 0.89 -20.46 -17.45
N ASP A 410 1.60 -21.59 -17.49
CA ASP A 410 1.17 -22.79 -18.21
C ASP A 410 -0.14 -23.36 -17.65
N LEU A 411 -0.32 -23.37 -16.33
CA LEU A 411 -1.57 -23.79 -15.69
C LEU A 411 -2.73 -22.88 -16.06
N ALA A 412 -2.51 -21.56 -16.01
CA ALA A 412 -3.52 -20.58 -16.41
C ALA A 412 -3.92 -20.76 -17.89
N LEU A 413 -2.95 -20.88 -18.80
CA LEU A 413 -3.20 -21.09 -20.23
C LEU A 413 -3.95 -22.40 -20.52
N ALA A 414 -3.60 -23.49 -19.84
CA ALA A 414 -4.27 -24.78 -19.98
C ALA A 414 -5.76 -24.68 -19.60
N VAL A 415 -6.06 -23.96 -18.52
CA VAL A 415 -7.43 -23.72 -18.06
C VAL A 415 -8.18 -22.77 -18.98
N TYR A 416 -7.56 -21.69 -19.46
CA TYR A 416 -8.17 -20.79 -20.45
C TYR A 416 -8.57 -21.53 -21.74
N GLY A 417 -7.79 -22.53 -22.15
CA GLY A 417 -8.12 -23.42 -23.25
C GLY A 417 -9.48 -24.12 -23.08
N GLN A 418 -9.88 -24.40 -21.84
CA GLN A 418 -11.14 -25.06 -21.50
C GLN A 418 -12.34 -24.09 -21.40
N ALA A 419 -12.10 -22.79 -21.26
CA ALA A 419 -13.17 -21.79 -21.24
C ALA A 419 -13.90 -21.72 -22.60
N LEU A 420 -15.20 -21.43 -22.59
CA LEU A 420 -15.99 -21.22 -23.80
C LEU A 420 -16.11 -19.72 -24.14
N GLU A 421 -16.51 -19.41 -25.36
CA GLU A 421 -16.77 -18.03 -25.79
C GLU A 421 -18.00 -17.42 -25.06
N PRO A 422 -18.06 -16.09 -24.88
CA PRO A 422 -17.05 -15.09 -25.24
C PRO A 422 -15.90 -15.02 -24.23
N LYS A 423 -14.66 -15.16 -24.69
CA LYS A 423 -13.45 -15.08 -23.85
C LYS A 423 -12.33 -14.26 -24.49
N GLN A 424 -11.51 -13.65 -23.65
CA GLN A 424 -10.34 -12.87 -24.04
C GLN A 424 -9.16 -13.22 -23.12
N LEU A 425 -7.96 -13.33 -23.70
CA LEU A 425 -6.70 -13.52 -22.99
C LEU A 425 -5.83 -12.27 -23.14
N HIS A 426 -5.24 -11.80 -22.04
CA HIS A 426 -4.25 -10.74 -22.03
C HIS A 426 -2.98 -11.21 -21.32
N ILE A 427 -1.88 -11.29 -22.06
CA ILE A 427 -0.57 -11.66 -21.49
C ILE A 427 0.31 -10.41 -21.39
N VAL A 428 0.89 -10.21 -20.21
CA VAL A 428 1.79 -9.10 -19.87
C VAL A 428 3.22 -9.66 -19.72
N PRO A 429 4.27 -8.97 -20.20
CA PRO A 429 5.64 -9.41 -19.98
C PRO A 429 6.05 -9.32 -18.50
N GLY A 430 6.67 -10.36 -17.96
CA GLY A 430 7.23 -10.37 -16.60
C GLY A 430 6.69 -11.48 -15.69
N GLY A 431 6.92 -11.34 -14.40
CA GLY A 431 6.44 -12.23 -13.33
C GLY A 431 5.10 -11.81 -12.73
N HIS A 432 4.69 -12.50 -11.66
CA HIS A 432 3.37 -12.35 -11.04
C HIS A 432 3.03 -10.90 -10.68
N PHE A 433 3.99 -10.15 -10.14
CA PHE A 433 3.77 -8.80 -9.64
C PHE A 433 3.94 -7.71 -10.71
N ASP A 434 4.48 -8.05 -11.89
CA ASP A 434 4.68 -7.07 -12.96
C ASP A 434 3.38 -6.58 -13.58
N VAL A 435 2.25 -7.27 -13.33
CA VAL A 435 0.91 -6.82 -13.75
C VAL A 435 0.41 -5.59 -12.98
N TYR A 436 1.05 -5.24 -11.86
CA TYR A 436 0.68 -4.13 -10.97
C TYR A 436 1.61 -2.92 -11.06
N ASP A 437 2.71 -2.97 -11.83
CA ASP A 437 3.71 -1.91 -11.81
C ASP A 437 4.02 -1.32 -13.20
N GLY A 438 4.47 -0.07 -13.19
CA GLY A 438 5.10 0.60 -14.31
C GLY A 438 4.26 0.63 -15.60
N PRO A 439 4.91 0.50 -16.78
CA PRO A 439 4.21 0.47 -18.06
C PRO A 439 3.26 -0.72 -18.25
N ASN A 440 3.47 -1.79 -17.49
CA ASN A 440 2.64 -2.98 -17.55
C ASN A 440 1.28 -2.74 -16.88
N LEU A 441 1.26 -2.07 -15.72
CA LEU A 441 0.02 -1.63 -15.06
C LEU A 441 -0.87 -0.82 -16.02
N GLU A 442 -0.30 0.18 -16.70
CA GLU A 442 -1.05 1.05 -17.62
C GLU A 442 -1.68 0.25 -18.79
N LYS A 443 -0.88 -0.63 -19.42
CA LYS A 443 -1.35 -1.47 -20.53
C LYS A 443 -2.43 -2.45 -20.06
N ASN A 444 -2.21 -3.07 -18.91
CA ASN A 444 -3.11 -4.04 -18.31
C ASN A 444 -4.46 -3.39 -17.94
N ALA A 445 -4.43 -2.32 -17.15
CA ALA A 445 -5.63 -1.58 -16.76
C ALA A 445 -6.38 -1.02 -18.00
N GLY A 446 -5.64 -0.57 -19.03
CA GLY A 446 -6.22 -0.14 -20.30
C GLY A 446 -6.96 -1.26 -21.05
N CYS A 447 -6.36 -2.44 -21.14
CA CYS A 447 -6.99 -3.62 -21.75
C CYS A 447 -8.29 -4.01 -21.02
N GLN A 448 -8.23 -4.03 -19.69
CA GLN A 448 -9.38 -4.34 -18.83
C GLN A 448 -10.50 -3.30 -18.93
N ALA A 449 -10.15 -2.00 -18.97
CA ALA A 449 -11.12 -0.93 -19.16
C ALA A 449 -11.84 -1.05 -20.50
N GLU A 450 -11.12 -1.35 -21.58
CA GLU A 450 -11.74 -1.57 -22.90
C GLU A 450 -12.64 -2.80 -22.92
N PHE A 451 -12.28 -3.87 -22.19
CA PHE A 451 -13.16 -5.03 -22.01
C PHE A 451 -14.44 -4.67 -21.24
N LEU A 452 -14.32 -3.98 -20.10
CA LEU A 452 -15.46 -3.53 -19.28
C LEU A 452 -16.37 -2.59 -20.06
N LYS A 453 -15.81 -1.68 -20.86
CA LYS A 453 -16.55 -0.79 -21.74
C LYS A 453 -17.50 -1.53 -22.68
N ARG A 454 -17.03 -2.64 -23.27
CA ARG A 454 -17.80 -3.45 -24.23
C ARG A 454 -18.79 -4.41 -23.57
N THR A 455 -18.53 -4.85 -22.34
CA THR A 455 -19.25 -5.98 -21.73
C THR A 455 -20.16 -5.58 -20.58
N LEU A 456 -19.75 -4.61 -19.77
CA LEU A 456 -20.46 -4.21 -18.56
C LEU A 456 -21.09 -2.81 -18.70
N CYS A 457 -20.38 -1.88 -19.32
CA CYS A 457 -20.81 -0.48 -19.46
C CYS A 457 -21.57 -0.19 -20.76
N ALA A 458 -21.62 -1.15 -21.69
CA ALA A 458 -22.27 -1.01 -22.99
C ALA A 458 -23.79 -0.84 -22.92
#